data_AF-A0A6J2XBD9-F1
#
_entry.id   AF-A0A6J2XBD9-F1
#
_cell.length_a   1.000
_cell.length_b   1.000
_cell.length_c   1.000
_cell.angle_alpha   90.00
_cell.angle_beta   90.00
_cell.angle_gamma   90.00
#
_symmetry.space_group_name_H-M   'P 1'
#
loop_
_entity.id
_entity.type
_entity.pdbx_description
1 polymer ?
#
loop_
_entity_poly.entity_id
_entity_poly.type
_entity_poly.pdbx_seq_one_letter_code
_entity_poly.pdbx_strand_id
1 'polypeptide(L)'
;MVGPSWNKYLSLNQISLRHERPITFVLSQWQIDQNTVNVKYCIFRTCMFITFFVSWVFSIVNEKTYDGSTKWPIYLTNWGFTICMIQALLACIMLTVCCVTRKKQWQDSVLKIYPVYWLLNVVATPVAFTITVIYWSLIYNAEHASLDAMNFLVHGVNSLLMLLDLLVVAHPVKIFHFLYPLALSLIYAIFTYVYFISGGLSKDGTRYIYPIIKWDKPGTTSLVCLGVMVFLIVLHLFTFGMFKLRIRTYEFIFTRRRPSSSPKSPSLGLKAYENSALTTETV
;
A
#
# COMPACT_ATOMS: atom_id res chain seq x y z
N MET A 1 -26.57 11.47 19.18
CA MET A 1 -25.88 10.38 18.46
C MET A 1 -24.45 10.35 18.96
N VAL A 2 -24.14 9.45 19.90
CA VAL A 2 -22.76 9.23 20.33
C VAL A 2 -22.05 8.60 19.13
N GLY A 3 -21.02 9.27 18.59
CA GLY A 3 -20.22 8.71 17.50
C GLY A 3 -19.67 7.33 17.89
N PRO A 4 -19.32 6.47 16.93
CA PRO A 4 -18.76 5.16 17.25
C PRO A 4 -17.60 5.32 18.24
N SER A 5 -17.71 4.66 19.40
CA SER A 5 -16.67 4.66 20.42
C SER A 5 -15.33 4.26 19.80
N TRP A 6 -14.31 5.10 19.98
CA TRP A 6 -12.94 4.89 19.49
C TRP A 6 -12.38 3.52 19.90
N ASN A 7 -12.88 2.95 20.99
CA ASN A 7 -12.52 1.62 21.50
C ASN A 7 -12.66 0.52 20.43
N LYS A 8 -13.60 0.66 19.47
CA LYS A 8 -13.81 -0.30 18.38
C LYS A 8 -12.63 -0.39 17.41
N TYR A 9 -11.92 0.72 17.21
CA TYR A 9 -10.74 0.76 16.35
C TYR A 9 -9.46 0.34 17.06
N LEU A 10 -9.49 0.27 18.40
CA LEU A 10 -8.33 0.06 19.28
C LEU A 10 -8.28 -1.35 19.93
N SER A 11 -8.94 -2.35 19.33
CA SER A 11 -8.85 -3.75 19.74
C SER A 11 -7.72 -4.51 19.01
N LEU A 12 -7.02 -5.44 19.68
CA LEU A 12 -5.99 -6.30 19.07
C LEU A 12 -6.54 -7.18 17.93
N ASN A 13 -7.84 -7.50 17.94
CA ASN A 13 -8.49 -8.22 16.85
C ASN A 13 -8.39 -7.45 15.51
N GLN A 14 -8.15 -6.13 15.55
CA GLN A 14 -7.94 -5.29 14.37
C GLN A 14 -6.61 -5.53 13.67
N ILE A 15 -5.66 -6.25 14.29
CA ILE A 15 -4.44 -6.68 13.60
C ILE A 15 -4.82 -7.66 12.49
N SER A 16 -5.81 -8.54 12.69
CA SER A 16 -6.17 -9.58 11.73
C SER A 16 -6.50 -9.04 10.32
N LEU A 17 -5.97 -9.72 9.29
CA LEU A 17 -6.27 -9.51 7.87
C LEU A 17 -7.54 -10.26 7.43
N ARG A 18 -8.53 -10.35 8.33
CA ARG A 18 -9.84 -10.94 8.04
C ARG A 18 -10.88 -9.87 7.78
N HIS A 19 -11.69 -10.13 6.76
CA HIS A 19 -12.84 -9.33 6.36
C HIS A 19 -14.01 -10.26 6.07
N GLU A 20 -15.21 -9.91 6.55
CA GLU A 20 -16.41 -10.73 6.36
C GLU A 20 -16.84 -10.85 4.90
N ARG A 21 -16.48 -9.85 4.09
CA ARG A 21 -16.82 -9.80 2.66
C ARG A 21 -15.55 -9.75 1.81
N PRO A 22 -15.01 -10.89 1.36
CA PRO A 22 -13.86 -10.94 0.46
C PRO A 22 -14.08 -10.18 -0.86
N ILE A 23 -15.32 -10.16 -1.37
CA ILE A 23 -15.67 -9.45 -2.61
C ILE A 23 -15.29 -7.97 -2.53
N THR A 24 -15.32 -7.33 -1.36
CA THR A 24 -14.93 -5.91 -1.18
C THR A 24 -13.53 -5.59 -1.73
N PHE A 25 -12.61 -6.57 -1.79
CA PHE A 25 -11.25 -6.38 -2.30
C PHE A 25 -11.16 -6.29 -3.83
N VAL A 26 -12.23 -6.66 -4.54
CA VAL A 26 -12.35 -6.53 -6.00
C VAL A 26 -13.40 -5.48 -6.39
N LEU A 27 -13.79 -4.62 -5.45
CA LEU A 27 -14.76 -3.55 -5.68
C LEU A 27 -14.10 -2.18 -5.63
N SER A 28 -14.66 -1.24 -6.40
CA SER A 28 -14.38 0.19 -6.24
C SER A 28 -15.34 0.78 -5.22
N GLN A 29 -14.87 1.76 -4.45
CA GLN A 29 -15.75 2.57 -3.60
C GLN A 29 -16.85 3.28 -4.42
N TRP A 30 -16.53 3.69 -5.66
CA TRP A 30 -17.35 4.65 -6.40
C TRP A 30 -18.38 4.02 -7.34
N GLN A 31 -18.43 2.70 -7.43
CA GLN A 31 -19.43 2.01 -8.24
C GLN A 31 -20.79 1.93 -7.53
N ILE A 32 -21.87 1.86 -8.31
CA ILE A 32 -23.24 1.82 -7.77
C ILE A 32 -23.55 0.43 -7.19
N ASP A 33 -23.26 -0.63 -7.94
CA ASP A 33 -23.45 -2.00 -7.49
C ASP A 33 -22.27 -2.46 -6.63
N GLN A 34 -22.55 -2.84 -5.39
CA GLN A 34 -21.56 -3.28 -4.40
C GLN A 34 -21.54 -4.81 -4.22
N ASN A 35 -22.13 -5.54 -5.16
CA ASN A 35 -22.14 -7.00 -5.15
C ASN A 35 -21.48 -7.61 -6.39
N THR A 36 -21.30 -6.83 -7.46
CA THR A 36 -20.68 -7.30 -8.70
C THR A 36 -19.46 -6.47 -9.08
N VAL A 37 -18.55 -7.10 -9.80
CA VAL A 37 -17.33 -6.45 -10.29
C VAL A 37 -17.63 -5.56 -11.50
N ASN A 38 -16.88 -4.47 -11.64
CA ASN A 38 -17.06 -3.50 -12.71
C ASN A 38 -15.88 -3.50 -13.69
N VAL A 39 -16.17 -3.64 -14.99
CA VAL A 39 -15.16 -3.68 -16.06
C VAL A 39 -14.27 -2.43 -16.09
N LYS A 40 -14.83 -1.24 -15.81
CA LYS A 40 -14.03 0.01 -15.75
C LYS A 40 -13.00 -0.05 -14.62
N TYR A 41 -13.37 -0.63 -13.48
CA TYR A 41 -12.44 -0.84 -12.37
C TYR A 41 -11.40 -1.92 -12.71
N CYS A 42 -11.79 -2.96 -13.47
CA CYS A 42 -10.85 -3.93 -14.02
C CYS A 42 -9.79 -3.27 -14.88
N ILE A 43 -10.19 -2.42 -15.83
CA ILE A 43 -9.28 -1.66 -16.69
C ILE A 43 -8.32 -0.81 -15.83
N PHE A 44 -8.84 -0.08 -14.85
CA PHE A 44 -8.01 0.72 -13.92
C PHE A 44 -6.93 -0.14 -13.23
N ARG A 45 -7.30 -1.29 -12.65
CA ARG A 45 -6.34 -2.17 -11.97
C ARG A 45 -5.35 -2.82 -12.94
N THR A 46 -5.77 -3.14 -14.16
CA THR A 46 -4.87 -3.63 -15.21
C THR A 46 -3.86 -2.56 -15.62
N CYS A 47 -4.29 -1.30 -15.81
CA CYS A 47 -3.37 -0.19 -16.09
C CYS A 47 -2.34 -0.01 -14.96
N MET A 48 -2.80 0.00 -13.70
CA MET A 48 -1.92 0.07 -12.53
C MET A 48 -0.87 -1.04 -12.52
N PHE A 49 -1.30 -2.30 -12.76
CA PHE A 49 -0.39 -3.43 -12.85
C PHE A 49 0.63 -3.27 -13.98
N ILE A 50 0.19 -2.93 -15.19
CA ILE A 50 1.08 -2.76 -16.34
C ILE A 50 2.11 -1.66 -16.04
N THR A 51 1.69 -0.52 -15.50
CA THR A 51 2.60 0.57 -15.14
C THR A 51 3.64 0.10 -14.13
N PHE A 52 3.24 -0.52 -13.02
CA PHE A 52 4.22 -1.02 -12.04
C PHE A 52 5.12 -2.11 -12.61
N PHE A 53 4.59 -3.05 -13.39
CA PHE A 53 5.35 -4.15 -13.97
C PHE A 53 6.41 -3.65 -14.96
N VAL A 54 6.02 -2.79 -15.91
CA VAL A 54 6.94 -2.21 -16.89
C VAL A 54 8.03 -1.41 -16.18
N SER A 55 7.65 -0.55 -15.23
CA SER A 55 8.59 0.23 -14.43
C SER A 55 9.55 -0.66 -13.65
N TRP A 56 9.05 -1.77 -13.09
CA TRP A 56 9.84 -2.69 -12.27
C TRP A 56 10.89 -3.40 -13.14
N VAL A 57 10.48 -3.91 -14.31
CA VAL A 57 11.41 -4.51 -15.29
C VAL A 57 12.47 -3.51 -15.72
N PHE A 58 12.08 -2.30 -16.11
CA PHE A 58 13.04 -1.28 -16.55
C PHE A 58 13.97 -0.84 -15.42
N SER A 59 13.51 -0.78 -14.17
CA SER A 59 14.35 -0.43 -13.02
C SER A 59 15.46 -1.46 -12.77
N ILE A 60 15.22 -2.73 -13.12
CA ILE A 60 16.20 -3.81 -13.01
C ILE A 60 17.15 -3.77 -14.21
N VAL A 61 16.61 -3.72 -15.43
CA VAL A 61 17.39 -3.81 -16.66
C VAL A 61 18.33 -2.61 -16.85
N ASN A 62 17.91 -1.43 -16.40
CA ASN A 62 18.70 -0.20 -16.53
C ASN A 62 19.52 0.14 -15.29
N GLU A 63 19.69 -0.79 -14.34
CA GLU A 63 20.58 -0.54 -13.20
C GLU A 63 22.02 -0.33 -13.70
N LYS A 64 22.62 0.79 -13.27
CA LYS A 64 24.04 1.07 -13.50
C LYS A 64 24.77 0.98 -12.16
N THR A 65 25.82 0.17 -12.13
CA THR A 65 26.68 -0.03 -10.96
C THR A 65 28.13 0.19 -11.34
N TYR A 66 28.94 0.64 -10.39
CA TYR A 66 30.34 1.01 -10.64
C TYR A 66 31.20 -0.20 -11.09
N ASP A 67 30.88 -1.39 -10.60
CA ASP A 67 31.62 -2.63 -10.83
C ASP A 67 30.89 -3.63 -11.75
N GLY A 68 29.73 -3.23 -12.31
CA GLY A 68 28.88 -4.11 -13.11
C GLY A 68 28.16 -5.21 -12.32
N SER A 69 28.31 -5.27 -10.99
CA SER A 69 27.58 -6.23 -10.15
C SER A 69 26.13 -5.79 -9.93
N THR A 70 25.22 -6.73 -9.66
CA THR A 70 23.83 -6.40 -9.34
C THR A 70 23.70 -5.86 -7.92
N LYS A 71 23.23 -4.62 -7.78
CA LYS A 71 22.95 -3.98 -6.48
C LYS A 71 21.47 -3.68 -6.30
N TRP A 72 20.62 -4.02 -7.27
CA TRP A 72 19.22 -3.68 -7.22
C TRP A 72 18.51 -4.21 -5.96
N PRO A 73 18.76 -5.46 -5.51
CA PRO A 73 18.10 -6.01 -4.34
C PRO A 73 18.51 -5.38 -3.00
N ILE A 74 19.55 -4.54 -2.94
CA ILE A 74 20.01 -3.97 -1.66
C ILE A 74 19.26 -2.69 -1.27
N TYR A 75 18.53 -2.06 -2.20
CA TYR A 75 17.83 -0.80 -1.95
C TYR A 75 16.38 -1.01 -1.46
N LEU A 76 16.02 -0.33 -0.38
CA LEU A 76 14.64 -0.31 0.15
C LEU A 76 13.63 0.20 -0.88
N THR A 77 14.05 1.17 -1.69
CA THR A 77 13.23 1.70 -2.80
C THR A 77 12.74 0.56 -3.70
N ASN A 78 13.64 -0.37 -4.03
CA ASN A 78 13.37 -1.49 -4.91
C ASN A 78 12.51 -2.56 -4.23
N TRP A 79 12.66 -2.76 -2.90
CA TRP A 79 11.75 -3.60 -2.11
C TRP A 79 10.33 -3.03 -2.10
N GLY A 80 10.19 -1.74 -1.78
CA GLY A 80 8.90 -1.06 -1.79
C GLY A 80 8.23 -1.09 -3.16
N PHE A 81 9.02 -0.86 -4.23
CA PHE A 81 8.53 -0.93 -5.60
C PHE A 81 8.10 -2.35 -6.01
N THR A 82 8.83 -3.39 -5.57
CA THR A 82 8.44 -4.79 -5.76
C THR A 82 7.11 -5.10 -5.07
N ILE A 83 6.92 -4.63 -3.84
CA ILE A 83 5.66 -4.81 -3.10
C ILE A 83 4.52 -4.11 -3.84
N CYS A 84 4.74 -2.90 -4.38
CA CYS A 84 3.76 -2.19 -5.22
C CYS A 84 3.40 -2.97 -6.49
N MET A 85 4.37 -3.60 -7.15
CA MET A 85 4.14 -4.42 -8.34
C MET A 85 3.35 -5.69 -8.00
N ILE A 86 3.75 -6.43 -6.96
CA ILE A 86 3.09 -7.68 -6.58
C ILE A 86 1.66 -7.42 -6.10
N GLN A 87 1.41 -6.37 -5.30
CA GLN A 87 0.04 -6.07 -4.89
C GLN A 87 -0.84 -5.73 -6.10
N ALA A 88 -0.32 -4.98 -7.08
CA ALA A 88 -1.06 -4.60 -8.27
C ALA A 88 -1.37 -5.83 -9.15
N LEU A 89 -0.41 -6.76 -9.26
CA LEU A 89 -0.60 -8.06 -9.91
C LEU A 89 -1.74 -8.86 -9.23
N LEU A 90 -1.71 -9.00 -7.90
CA LEU A 90 -2.75 -9.73 -7.19
C LEU A 90 -4.13 -9.08 -7.36
N ALA A 91 -4.21 -7.74 -7.29
CA ALA A 91 -5.46 -7.02 -7.57
C ALA A 91 -5.97 -7.30 -8.99
N CYS A 92 -5.08 -7.24 -9.98
CA CYS A 92 -5.41 -7.51 -11.38
C CYS A 92 -5.90 -8.95 -11.58
N ILE A 93 -5.21 -9.95 -11.00
CA ILE A 93 -5.60 -11.36 -11.10
C ILE A 93 -6.98 -11.58 -10.48
N MET A 94 -7.18 -11.17 -9.22
CA MET A 94 -8.46 -11.36 -8.52
C MET A 94 -9.61 -10.73 -9.31
N LEU A 95 -9.42 -9.49 -9.77
CA LEU A 95 -10.46 -8.76 -10.49
C LEU A 95 -10.73 -9.35 -11.88
N THR A 96 -9.69 -9.72 -12.63
CA THR A 96 -9.83 -10.33 -13.96
C THR A 96 -10.57 -11.66 -13.88
N VAL A 97 -10.20 -12.53 -12.93
CA VAL A 97 -10.90 -13.81 -12.74
C VAL A 97 -12.37 -13.56 -12.42
N CYS A 98 -12.67 -12.66 -11.47
CA CYS A 98 -14.06 -12.32 -11.12
C CYS A 98 -14.84 -11.70 -12.29
N CYS A 99 -14.20 -10.92 -13.17
CA CYS A 99 -14.84 -10.32 -14.35
C CYS A 99 -15.10 -11.33 -15.48
N VAL A 100 -14.17 -12.25 -15.72
CA VAL A 100 -14.22 -13.17 -16.87
C VAL A 100 -15.03 -14.42 -16.56
N THR A 101 -14.90 -14.98 -15.36
CA THR A 101 -15.59 -16.22 -15.01
C THR A 101 -16.99 -15.97 -14.47
N ARG A 102 -17.97 -16.73 -14.96
CA ARG A 102 -19.31 -16.82 -14.34
C ARG A 102 -19.41 -17.93 -13.30
N LYS A 103 -18.38 -18.77 -13.16
CA LYS A 103 -18.39 -19.91 -12.24
C LYS A 103 -18.02 -19.44 -10.83
N LYS A 104 -19.00 -19.44 -9.92
CA LYS A 104 -18.85 -19.03 -8.52
C LYS A 104 -17.67 -19.71 -7.80
N GLN A 105 -17.43 -21.00 -8.04
CA GLN A 105 -16.30 -21.74 -7.48
C GLN A 105 -14.93 -21.09 -7.75
N TRP A 106 -14.72 -20.56 -8.95
CA TRP A 106 -13.45 -19.92 -9.34
C TRP A 106 -13.33 -18.54 -8.70
N GLN A 107 -14.43 -17.80 -8.62
CA GLN A 107 -14.50 -16.52 -7.92
C GLN A 107 -14.19 -16.70 -6.42
N ASP A 108 -14.84 -17.66 -5.77
CA ASP A 108 -14.60 -17.95 -4.35
C ASP A 108 -13.17 -18.41 -4.09
N SER A 109 -12.58 -19.18 -5.03
CA SER A 109 -11.20 -19.66 -4.90
C SER A 109 -10.18 -18.53 -5.03
N VAL A 110 -10.31 -17.67 -6.05
CA VAL A 110 -9.36 -16.56 -6.26
C VAL A 110 -9.46 -15.52 -5.14
N LEU A 111 -10.67 -15.28 -4.62
CA LEU A 111 -10.88 -14.31 -3.55
C LEU A 111 -10.17 -14.71 -2.26
N LYS A 112 -9.83 -15.99 -2.01
CA LYS A 112 -9.04 -16.40 -0.83
C LYS A 112 -7.66 -15.74 -0.75
N ILE A 113 -7.16 -15.16 -1.84
CA ILE A 113 -5.88 -14.45 -1.92
C ILE A 113 -5.97 -13.05 -1.28
N TYR A 114 -7.18 -12.51 -1.04
CA TYR A 114 -7.37 -11.15 -0.54
C TYR A 114 -6.55 -10.77 0.70
N PRO A 115 -6.30 -11.65 1.71
CA PRO A 115 -5.53 -11.25 2.89
C PRO A 115 -4.07 -10.93 2.54
N VAL A 116 -3.49 -11.67 1.58
CA VAL A 116 -2.12 -11.43 1.09
C VAL A 116 -2.07 -10.13 0.30
N TYR A 117 -3.02 -9.92 -0.62
CA TYR A 117 -3.17 -8.64 -1.31
C TYR A 117 -3.31 -7.47 -0.32
N TRP A 118 -4.14 -7.63 0.71
CA TRP A 118 -4.40 -6.58 1.68
C TRP A 118 -3.16 -6.23 2.50
N LEU A 119 -2.41 -7.25 2.96
CA LEU A 119 -1.12 -7.05 3.61
C LEU A 119 -0.17 -6.23 2.74
N LEU A 120 0.01 -6.65 1.49
CA LEU A 120 0.92 -5.98 0.56
C LEU A 120 0.45 -4.56 0.24
N ASN A 121 -0.85 -4.31 0.08
CA ASN A 121 -1.40 -2.97 -0.16
C ASN A 121 -1.18 -2.03 1.05
N VAL A 122 -1.40 -2.55 2.26
CA VAL A 122 -1.17 -1.84 3.51
C VAL A 122 0.31 -1.47 3.71
N VAL A 123 1.23 -2.35 3.29
CA VAL A 123 2.67 -2.06 3.34
C VAL A 123 3.08 -1.10 2.23
N ALA A 124 2.65 -1.37 0.98
CA ALA A 124 3.00 -0.60 -0.21
C ALA A 124 2.66 0.88 -0.08
N THR A 125 1.47 1.20 0.42
CA THR A 125 0.96 2.58 0.44
C THR A 125 1.84 3.54 1.26
N PRO A 126 2.06 3.34 2.57
CA PRO A 126 2.94 4.22 3.36
C PRO A 126 4.40 4.12 2.96
N VAL A 127 4.88 2.96 2.48
CA VAL A 127 6.26 2.81 1.97
C VAL A 127 6.48 3.64 0.71
N ALA A 128 5.53 3.67 -0.23
CA ALA A 128 5.61 4.52 -1.42
C ALA A 128 5.68 6.01 -1.04
N PHE A 129 4.84 6.45 -0.10
CA PHE A 129 4.92 7.82 0.44
C PHE A 129 6.26 8.11 1.12
N THR A 130 6.79 7.16 1.88
CA THR A 130 8.09 7.28 2.54
C THR A 130 9.22 7.43 1.53
N ILE A 131 9.23 6.60 0.49
CA ILE A 131 10.20 6.66 -0.60
C ILE A 131 10.18 8.04 -1.23
N THR A 132 9.00 8.55 -1.61
CA THR A 132 8.89 9.87 -2.23
C THR A 132 9.42 10.96 -1.32
N VAL A 133 8.91 11.03 -0.07
CA VAL A 133 9.29 12.12 0.84
C VAL A 133 10.77 12.08 1.15
N ILE A 134 11.32 10.93 1.57
CA ILE A 134 12.73 10.81 1.92
C ILE A 134 13.62 11.05 0.70
N TYR A 135 13.23 10.54 -0.47
CA TYR A 135 14.03 10.73 -1.67
C TYR A 135 14.16 12.21 -2.02
N TRP A 136 13.04 12.91 -2.21
CA TRP A 136 13.07 14.31 -2.66
C TRP A 136 13.55 15.30 -1.59
N SER A 137 13.42 14.97 -0.30
CA SER A 137 13.85 15.87 0.78
C SER A 137 15.26 15.60 1.31
N LEU A 138 15.75 14.35 1.30
CA LEU A 138 16.97 13.96 2.00
C LEU A 138 18.02 13.23 1.13
N ILE A 139 17.64 12.67 -0.02
CA ILE A 139 18.55 11.83 -0.83
C ILE A 139 18.86 12.46 -2.19
N TYR A 140 17.88 13.08 -2.84
CA TYR A 140 18.03 13.64 -4.17
C TYR A 140 19.08 14.75 -4.19
N ASN A 141 20.07 14.60 -5.07
CA ASN A 141 21.06 15.62 -5.39
C ASN A 141 21.29 15.59 -6.90
N ALA A 142 21.14 16.74 -7.55
CA ALA A 142 21.33 16.89 -9.00
C ALA A 142 22.75 16.54 -9.48
N GLU A 143 23.75 16.60 -8.60
CA GLU A 143 25.14 16.20 -8.90
C GLU A 143 25.32 14.68 -9.01
N HIS A 144 24.44 13.89 -8.40
CA HIS A 144 24.58 12.43 -8.28
C HIS A 144 23.41 11.64 -8.86
N ALA A 145 22.28 12.29 -9.16
CA ALA A 145 21.09 11.65 -9.70
C ALA A 145 20.52 12.44 -10.87
N SER A 146 20.44 11.79 -12.03
CA SER A 146 19.74 12.32 -13.21
C SER A 146 18.24 12.46 -12.93
N LEU A 147 17.67 13.60 -13.31
CA LEU A 147 16.23 13.82 -13.39
C LEU A 147 15.66 13.19 -14.66
N ASP A 148 15.77 11.87 -14.77
CA ASP A 148 15.18 11.12 -15.87
C ASP A 148 13.80 10.55 -15.52
N ALA A 149 13.12 10.03 -16.55
CA ALA A 149 11.79 9.47 -16.40
C ALA A 149 11.75 8.31 -15.39
N MET A 150 12.81 7.49 -15.31
CA MET A 150 12.85 6.35 -14.39
C MET A 150 12.95 6.82 -12.94
N ASN A 151 13.77 7.84 -12.69
CA ASN A 151 13.90 8.47 -11.40
C ASN A 151 12.55 8.99 -10.88
N PHE A 152 11.85 9.77 -11.71
CA PHE A 152 10.51 10.26 -11.38
C PHE A 152 9.50 9.13 -11.19
N LEU A 153 9.60 8.05 -11.98
CA LEU A 153 8.67 6.93 -11.92
C LEU A 153 8.80 6.16 -10.60
N VAL A 154 10.03 5.86 -10.20
CA VAL A 154 10.34 5.08 -8.99
C VAL A 154 10.23 5.91 -7.70
N HIS A 155 10.47 7.23 -7.76
CA HIS A 155 10.48 8.09 -6.58
C HIS A 155 9.33 9.10 -6.49
N GLY A 156 8.50 9.25 -7.51
CA GLY A 156 7.36 10.17 -7.49
C GLY A 156 6.06 9.47 -7.89
N VAL A 157 6.04 8.89 -9.09
CA VAL A 157 4.83 8.28 -9.66
C VAL A 157 4.37 7.09 -8.80
N ASN A 158 5.28 6.33 -8.17
CA ASN A 158 4.90 5.24 -7.25
C ASN A 158 3.86 5.68 -6.20
N SER A 159 4.08 6.83 -5.55
CA SER A 159 3.22 7.39 -4.52
C SER A 159 1.94 7.95 -5.09
N LEU A 160 1.99 8.56 -6.28
CA LEU A 160 0.81 9.02 -6.98
C LEU A 160 -0.12 7.84 -7.31
N LEU A 161 0.43 6.73 -7.83
CA LEU A 161 -0.33 5.53 -8.13
C LEU A 161 -0.94 4.94 -6.85
N MET A 162 -0.17 4.83 -5.76
CA MET A 162 -0.71 4.32 -4.48
C MET A 162 -1.75 5.27 -3.85
N LEU A 163 -1.65 6.59 -4.06
CA LEU A 163 -2.67 7.54 -3.65
C LEU A 163 -3.96 7.36 -4.46
N LEU A 164 -3.86 7.22 -5.78
CA LEU A 164 -5.01 6.92 -6.64
C LEU A 164 -5.68 5.60 -6.24
N ASP A 165 -4.88 4.58 -5.91
CA ASP A 165 -5.37 3.31 -5.39
C ASP A 165 -6.19 3.52 -4.11
N LEU A 166 -5.59 4.17 -3.11
CA LEU A 166 -6.22 4.48 -1.83
C LEU A 166 -7.54 5.25 -1.98
N LEU A 167 -7.66 6.12 -2.99
CA LEU A 167 -8.88 6.86 -3.26
C LEU A 167 -9.98 6.01 -3.92
N VAL A 168 -9.64 4.94 -4.62
CA VAL A 168 -10.58 4.16 -5.45
C VAL A 168 -10.99 2.83 -4.80
N VAL A 169 -10.13 2.19 -4.01
CA VAL A 169 -10.40 0.88 -3.41
C VAL A 169 -11.62 0.92 -2.48
N ALA A 170 -12.36 -0.19 -2.38
CA ALA A 170 -13.47 -0.31 -1.44
C ALA A 170 -13.04 -0.81 -0.04
N HIS A 171 -11.96 -1.59 0.06
CA HIS A 171 -11.56 -2.22 1.32
C HIS A 171 -11.12 -1.19 2.38
N PRO A 172 -11.26 -1.53 3.67
CA PRO A 172 -10.92 -0.62 4.75
C PRO A 172 -9.40 -0.52 4.99
N VAL A 173 -9.02 0.54 5.70
CA VAL A 173 -7.70 0.68 6.34
C VAL A 173 -7.93 0.58 7.84
N LYS A 174 -7.18 -0.27 8.55
CA LYS A 174 -7.25 -0.40 10.02
C LYS A 174 -6.07 0.34 10.67
N ILE A 175 -6.26 0.84 11.89
CA ILE A 175 -5.21 1.60 12.58
C ILE A 175 -3.99 0.68 12.86
N PHE A 176 -4.16 -0.44 13.55
CA PHE A 176 -3.05 -1.35 13.91
C PHE A 176 -2.32 -2.00 12.75
N HIS A 177 -2.84 -1.88 11.52
CA HIS A 177 -2.13 -2.31 10.33
C HIS A 177 -0.82 -1.55 10.09
N PHE A 178 -0.54 -0.46 10.83
CA PHE A 178 0.77 0.19 10.86
C PHE A 178 1.91 -0.77 11.26
N LEU A 179 1.61 -1.85 11.99
CA LEU A 179 2.59 -2.85 12.40
C LEU A 179 3.27 -3.55 11.22
N TYR A 180 2.57 -3.68 10.08
CA TYR A 180 3.10 -4.36 8.90
C TYR A 180 4.21 -3.59 8.17
N PRO A 181 4.04 -2.31 7.81
CA PRO A 181 5.14 -1.52 7.26
C PRO A 181 6.28 -1.31 8.28
N LEU A 182 5.98 -1.26 9.59
CA LEU A 182 7.02 -1.23 10.63
C LEU A 182 7.88 -2.50 10.63
N ALA A 183 7.27 -3.68 10.51
CA ALA A 183 8.00 -4.94 10.41
C ALA A 183 8.96 -4.95 9.21
N LEU A 184 8.50 -4.47 8.04
CA LEU A 184 9.37 -4.32 6.87
C LEU A 184 10.55 -3.37 7.14
N SER A 185 10.29 -2.22 7.77
CA SER A 185 11.33 -1.24 8.11
C SER A 185 12.38 -1.82 9.07
N LEU A 186 11.96 -2.60 10.07
CA LEU A 186 12.85 -3.27 11.00
C LEU A 186 13.70 -4.34 10.29
N ILE A 187 13.09 -5.18 9.45
CA ILE A 187 13.78 -6.19 8.65
C ILE A 187 14.84 -5.51 7.77
N TYR A 188 14.49 -4.41 7.11
CA TYR A 188 15.43 -3.68 6.27
C TYR A 188 16.57 -3.04 7.08
N ALA A 189 16.29 -2.45 8.24
CA ALA A 189 17.32 -1.89 9.11
C ALA A 189 18.35 -2.97 9.53
N ILE A 190 17.87 -4.14 9.96
CA ILE A 190 18.73 -5.30 10.28
C ILE A 190 19.55 -5.72 9.06
N PHE A 191 18.91 -5.84 7.89
CA PHE A 191 19.59 -6.17 6.64
C PHE A 191 20.73 -5.18 6.33
N THR A 192 20.49 -3.87 6.43
CA THR A 192 21.55 -2.89 6.12
C THR A 192 22.73 -2.96 7.10
N TYR A 193 22.48 -3.28 8.37
CA TYR A 193 23.53 -3.46 9.36
C TYR A 193 24.39 -4.69 9.04
N VAL A 194 23.73 -5.84 8.77
CA VAL A 194 24.41 -7.09 8.37
C VAL A 194 25.21 -6.89 7.08
N TYR A 195 24.62 -6.21 6.08
CA TYR A 195 25.29 -5.89 4.82
C TYR A 195 26.55 -5.05 5.04
N PHE A 196 26.47 -4.05 5.93
CA PHE A 196 27.60 -3.18 6.26
C PHE A 196 28.75 -3.92 6.95
N ILE A 197 28.47 -4.73 7.98
CA ILE A 197 29.53 -5.49 8.69
C ILE A 197 30.14 -6.59 7.81
N SER A 198 29.42 -7.03 6.78
CA SER A 198 29.91 -7.97 5.77
C SER A 198 30.79 -7.33 4.69
N GLY A 199 31.05 -6.02 4.78
CA GLY A 199 31.86 -5.29 3.80
C GLY A 199 31.12 -4.96 2.50
N GLY A 200 29.78 -4.98 2.51
CA GLY A 200 28.96 -4.66 1.33
C GLY A 200 29.15 -3.21 0.84
N LEU A 201 29.07 -3.04 -0.48
CA LEU A 201 29.22 -1.75 -1.16
C LEU A 201 27.93 -1.37 -1.90
N SER A 202 27.65 -0.07 -1.97
CA SER A 202 26.57 0.49 -2.77
C SER A 202 26.82 0.34 -4.26
N LYS A 203 25.85 0.79 -5.08
CA LYS A 203 26.00 0.84 -6.54
C LYS A 203 27.12 1.78 -7.00
N ASP A 204 27.45 2.77 -6.17
CA ASP A 204 28.47 3.77 -6.45
C ASP A 204 29.83 3.38 -5.83
N GLY A 205 29.96 2.15 -5.31
CA GLY A 205 31.19 1.66 -4.67
C GLY A 205 31.43 2.21 -3.26
N THR A 206 30.44 2.87 -2.65
CA THR A 206 30.57 3.45 -1.31
C THR A 206 30.17 2.45 -0.23
N ARG A 207 30.70 2.62 0.99
CA ARG A 207 30.39 1.73 2.13
C ARG A 207 28.93 1.79 2.61
N TYR A 208 28.15 2.76 2.15
CA TYR A 208 26.78 3.01 2.62
C TYR A 208 25.78 2.88 1.49
N ILE A 209 24.75 2.05 1.68
CA ILE A 209 23.62 1.93 0.73
C ILE A 209 22.93 3.28 0.55
N TYR A 210 22.71 3.98 1.67
CA TYR A 210 22.12 5.31 1.70
C TYR A 210 23.02 6.29 2.46
N PRO A 211 23.23 7.52 1.98
CA PRO A 211 24.07 8.51 2.66
C PRO A 211 23.62 8.85 4.08
N ILE A 212 22.34 8.64 4.40
CA ILE A 212 21.75 8.90 5.72
C ILE A 212 21.89 7.73 6.70
N ILE A 213 22.32 6.54 6.25
CA ILE A 213 22.50 5.34 7.07
C ILE A 213 24.00 5.01 7.13
N LYS A 214 24.68 5.50 8.16
CA LYS A 214 26.14 5.40 8.34
C LYS A 214 26.49 4.55 9.56
N TRP A 215 26.59 3.24 9.37
CA TRP A 215 26.74 2.27 10.47
C TRP A 215 28.10 2.31 11.20
N ASP A 216 29.08 3.09 10.71
CA ASP A 216 30.26 3.51 11.48
C ASP A 216 29.92 4.52 12.59
N LYS A 217 28.75 5.18 12.49
CA LYS A 217 28.14 6.02 13.53
C LYS A 217 26.81 5.39 13.98
N PRO A 218 26.85 4.28 14.74
CA PRO A 218 25.66 3.48 15.05
C PRO A 218 24.59 4.28 15.80
N GLY A 219 24.96 5.15 16.75
CA GLY A 219 23.98 5.96 17.49
C GLY A 219 23.15 6.89 16.59
N THR A 220 23.81 7.63 15.68
CA THR A 220 23.13 8.50 14.71
C THR A 220 22.27 7.68 13.75
N THR A 221 22.78 6.55 13.26
CA THR A 221 22.04 5.69 12.33
C THR A 221 20.81 5.06 12.99
N SER A 222 20.92 4.60 14.24
CA SER A 222 19.79 4.12 15.02
C SER A 222 18.72 5.20 15.19
N LEU A 223 19.11 6.46 15.44
CA LEU A 223 18.17 7.58 15.51
C LEU A 223 17.46 7.84 14.17
N VAL A 224 18.19 7.77 13.05
CA VAL A 224 17.61 7.88 11.70
C VAL A 224 16.60 6.76 11.45
N CYS A 225 16.96 5.50 11.74
CA CYS A 225 16.05 4.37 11.59
C CYS A 225 14.77 4.52 12.44
N LEU A 226 14.91 4.93 13.70
CA LEU A 226 13.77 5.21 14.58
C LEU A 226 12.90 6.35 14.05
N GLY A 227 13.52 7.43 13.54
CA GLY A 227 12.82 8.55 12.91
C GLY A 227 11.99 8.10 11.70
N VAL A 228 12.55 7.25 10.84
CA VAL A 228 11.83 6.68 9.68
C VAL A 228 10.68 5.78 10.12
N MET A 229 10.85 4.97 11.18
CA MET A 229 9.78 4.14 11.73
C MET A 229 8.63 4.99 12.28
N VAL A 230 8.93 6.04 13.04
CA VAL A 230 7.90 6.99 13.52
C VAL A 230 7.20 7.67 12.34
N PHE A 231 7.95 8.09 11.33
CA PHE A 231 7.40 8.70 10.12
C PHE A 231 6.49 7.74 9.35
N LEU A 232 6.83 6.45 9.25
CA LEU A 232 5.97 5.42 8.67
C LEU A 232 4.63 5.27 9.42
N ILE A 233 4.64 5.35 10.76
CA ILE A 233 3.40 5.34 11.56
C ILE A 233 2.55 6.55 11.20
N VAL A 234 3.15 7.75 11.14
CA VAL A 234 2.43 8.98 10.76
C VAL A 234 1.81 8.85 9.37
N LEU A 235 2.56 8.32 8.39
CA LEU A 235 2.05 8.09 7.04
C LEU A 235 0.93 7.04 7.02
N HIS A 236 0.99 5.98 7.83
CA HIS A 236 -0.11 5.03 7.94
C HIS A 236 -1.36 5.65 8.60
N LEU A 237 -1.19 6.52 9.59
CA LEU A 237 -2.32 7.27 10.16
C LEU A 237 -2.92 8.24 9.13
N PHE A 238 -2.09 8.82 8.26
CA PHE A 238 -2.57 9.59 7.12
C PHE A 238 -3.38 8.73 6.13
N THR A 239 -2.93 7.51 5.79
CA THR A 239 -3.72 6.61 4.93
C THR A 239 -5.07 6.25 5.55
N PHE A 240 -5.11 6.04 6.87
CA PHE A 240 -6.35 5.84 7.62
C PHE A 240 -7.26 7.07 7.57
N GLY A 241 -6.71 8.27 7.74
CA GLY A 241 -7.44 9.53 7.61
C GLY A 241 -8.08 9.70 6.24
N MET A 242 -7.32 9.41 5.17
CA MET A 242 -7.80 9.42 3.79
C MET A 242 -8.91 8.38 3.55
N PHE A 243 -8.79 7.19 4.13
CA PHE A 243 -9.88 6.21 4.13
C PHE A 243 -11.15 6.75 4.78
N LYS A 244 -11.07 7.37 5.96
CA LYS A 244 -12.24 7.96 6.64
C LYS A 244 -12.85 9.10 5.82
N LEU A 245 -12.02 9.93 5.18
CA LEU A 245 -12.48 10.97 4.27
C LEU A 245 -13.22 10.38 3.06
N ARG A 246 -12.65 9.34 2.43
CA ARG A 246 -13.27 8.63 1.30
C ARG A 246 -14.67 8.11 1.65
N ILE A 247 -14.83 7.49 2.82
CA ILE A 247 -16.13 6.98 3.29
C ILE A 247 -17.13 8.12 3.52
N ARG A 248 -16.74 9.20 4.20
CA ARG A 248 -17.61 10.37 4.41
C ARG A 248 -18.06 10.99 3.09
N THR A 249 -17.14 11.12 2.13
CA THR A 249 -17.44 11.63 0.79
C THR A 249 -18.42 10.72 0.05
N TYR A 250 -18.23 9.40 0.12
CA TYR A 250 -19.16 8.43 -0.44
C TYR A 250 -20.56 8.58 0.17
N GLU A 251 -20.68 8.63 1.49
CA GLU A 251 -21.95 8.81 2.18
C GLU A 251 -22.64 10.12 1.78
N PHE A 252 -21.89 11.22 1.68
CA PHE A 252 -22.44 12.50 1.26
C PHE A 252 -23.01 12.46 -0.16
N ILE A 253 -22.28 11.87 -1.11
CA ILE A 253 -22.67 11.81 -2.52
C ILE A 253 -23.85 10.87 -2.74
N PHE A 254 -23.81 9.66 -2.16
CA PHE A 254 -24.79 8.61 -2.46
C PHE A 254 -26.05 8.68 -1.57
N THR A 255 -25.97 9.28 -0.38
CA THR A 255 -27.18 9.53 0.44
C THR A 255 -28.04 10.64 -0.18
N ARG A 256 -27.44 11.66 -0.82
CA ARG A 256 -28.19 12.74 -1.51
C ARG A 256 -28.94 12.28 -2.77
N ARG A 257 -28.53 11.15 -3.36
CA ARG A 257 -29.12 10.63 -4.61
C ARG A 257 -30.29 9.66 -4.41
N ARG A 258 -30.67 9.32 -3.17
CA ARG A 258 -31.85 8.46 -2.92
C ARG A 258 -33.14 9.28 -3.03
N PRO A 259 -34.08 8.92 -3.93
CA PRO A 259 -35.42 9.47 -3.89
C PRO A 259 -36.12 9.07 -2.58
N SER A 260 -36.88 10.00 -2.02
CA SER A 260 -37.58 9.92 -0.72
C SER A 260 -38.56 8.74 -0.58
N SER A 261 -38.91 8.07 -1.69
CA SER A 261 -39.86 6.95 -1.75
C SER A 261 -39.22 5.56 -1.64
N SER A 262 -37.89 5.45 -1.56
CA SER A 262 -37.23 4.14 -1.42
C SER A 262 -37.23 3.68 0.06
N PRO A 263 -37.57 2.40 0.36
CA PRO A 263 -37.57 1.91 1.74
C PRO A 263 -36.20 2.15 2.37
N LYS A 264 -36.18 2.56 3.65
CA LYS A 264 -34.97 2.60 4.47
C LYS A 264 -34.50 1.16 4.72
N SER A 265 -33.98 0.47 3.71
CA SER A 265 -33.18 -0.73 3.97
C SER A 265 -31.95 -0.27 4.76
N PRO A 266 -31.60 -0.94 5.86
CA PRO A 266 -30.41 -0.60 6.62
C PRO A 266 -29.25 -0.62 5.64
N SER A 267 -28.55 0.51 5.54
CA SER A 267 -27.50 0.85 4.58
C SER A 267 -26.60 -0.34 4.23
N LEU A 268 -27.01 -1.13 3.24
CA LEU A 268 -26.26 -2.29 2.74
C LEU A 268 -24.87 -1.87 2.22
N GLY A 269 -24.76 -0.61 1.77
CA GLY A 269 -23.51 0.06 1.42
C GLY A 269 -22.58 0.24 2.62
N LEU A 270 -23.04 0.74 3.78
CA LEU A 270 -22.19 0.88 4.98
C LEU A 270 -21.64 -0.47 5.46
N LYS A 271 -22.47 -1.52 5.49
CA LYS A 271 -22.03 -2.88 5.88
C LYS A 271 -20.98 -3.49 4.93
N ALA A 272 -20.82 -2.96 3.72
CA ALA A 272 -19.77 -3.42 2.79
C ALA A 272 -18.39 -2.86 3.16
N TYR A 273 -18.35 -1.73 3.87
CA TYR A 273 -17.14 -0.96 4.18
C TYR A 273 -16.81 -0.91 5.67
N GLU A 274 -17.79 -1.15 6.54
CA GLU A 274 -17.58 -1.47 7.94
C GLU A 274 -17.48 -2.99 8.08
N ASN A 275 -16.34 -3.48 8.57
CA ASN A 275 -16.20 -4.87 8.97
C ASN A 275 -17.11 -5.11 10.19
N SER A 276 -18.20 -5.89 10.11
CA SER A 276 -19.15 -6.05 11.24
C SER A 276 -18.51 -6.65 12.50
N ALA A 277 -17.36 -7.28 12.39
CA ALA A 277 -16.48 -7.66 13.49
C ALA A 277 -15.97 -6.45 14.32
N LEU A 278 -16.17 -5.21 13.85
CA LEU A 278 -16.02 -3.96 14.61
C LEU A 278 -17.24 -3.65 15.50
N THR A 279 -18.34 -4.39 15.34
CA THR A 279 -19.65 -4.11 15.95
C THR A 279 -20.20 -5.25 16.81
N THR A 280 -19.71 -6.48 16.65
CA THR A 280 -20.20 -7.66 17.37
C THR A 280 -19.24 -8.11 18.47
N GLU A 281 -19.11 -7.32 19.54
CA GLU A 281 -18.77 -7.78 20.88
C GLU A 281 -19.48 -6.88 21.89
N THR A 282 -20.81 -6.98 21.95
CA THR A 282 -21.61 -6.61 23.13
C THR A 282 -22.83 -7.52 23.17
N VAL A 283 -22.65 -8.71 23.73
CA VAL A 283 -23.62 -9.36 24.61
C VAL A 283 -22.82 -9.87 25.80
#